data_AF-W8BPX6-F1
#
_entry.id   AF-W8BPX6-F1
#
_cell.length_a   1.000
_cell.length_b   1.000
_cell.length_c   1.000
_cell.angle_alpha   90.00
_cell.angle_beta   90.00
_cell.angle_gamma   90.00
#
_symmetry.space_group_name_H-M   'P 1'
#
loop_
_entity.id
_entity.type
_entity.pdbx_description
1 polymer ?
#
loop_
_entity_poly.entity_id
_entity_poly.type
_entity_poly.pdbx_seq_one_letter_code
_entity_poly.pdbx_strand_id
1 'polypeptide(L)'
;MIFVLYKQNAKLDFSKYKLPKSESNNLEKRTFRTLDFYREQQENITPAGLAFFQSDWDTSLTKFYHNVLNIKEPIFEYDFPKPYLADQKFFPLKQAFNLYLDRYRDPRDVNQEYLERNLAKSHPFEGPEKPLQFPNAHPIRGVPSWLKTEIRKRRLGIGRINDYK
;
A
#
# COMPACT_ATOMS: atom_id res chain seq x y z
N MET A 1 -14.56 10.22 -10.47
CA MET A 1 -15.97 10.65 -10.62
C MET A 1 -16.27 10.97 -12.07
N ILE A 2 -17.48 10.66 -12.56
CA ILE A 2 -17.88 10.87 -13.96
C ILE A 2 -19.17 11.69 -13.98
N PHE A 3 -19.19 12.75 -14.78
CA PHE A 3 -20.36 13.57 -15.08
C PHE A 3 -20.87 13.23 -16.48
N VAL A 4 -22.17 12.96 -16.58
CA VAL A 4 -22.84 12.69 -17.84
C VAL A 4 -23.95 13.71 -18.02
N LEU A 5 -23.92 14.41 -19.15
CA LEU A 5 -24.95 15.36 -19.55
C LEU A 5 -25.90 14.67 -20.54
N TYR A 6 -27.18 14.65 -20.21
CA TYR A 6 -28.23 14.15 -21.09
C TYR A 6 -29.04 15.31 -21.66
N LYS A 7 -29.23 15.32 -22.98
CA LYS A 7 -30.21 16.17 -23.66
C LYS A 7 -31.57 15.49 -23.55
N GLN A 8 -32.56 16.21 -23.01
CA GLN A 8 -33.94 15.73 -22.91
C GLN A 8 -34.74 16.21 -24.11
N ASN A 9 -35.45 15.29 -24.77
CA ASN A 9 -36.34 15.60 -25.90
C ASN A 9 -37.80 15.79 -25.46
N ALA A 10 -38.17 15.32 -24.28
CA ALA A 10 -39.50 15.42 -23.70
C ALA A 10 -39.46 15.66 -22.18
N LYS A 11 -40.60 16.04 -21.59
CA LYS A 11 -40.73 16.19 -20.14
C LYS A 11 -40.72 14.81 -19.48
N LEU A 12 -39.76 14.60 -18.60
CA LEU A 12 -39.55 13.34 -17.88
C LEU A 12 -40.05 13.42 -16.45
N ASP A 13 -40.60 12.30 -15.97
CA ASP A 13 -40.90 12.12 -14.55
C ASP A 13 -39.78 11.35 -13.85
N PHE A 14 -39.11 12.02 -12.91
CA PHE A 14 -38.04 11.45 -12.09
C PHE A 14 -38.50 11.06 -10.69
N SER A 15 -39.82 10.99 -10.43
CA SER A 15 -40.36 10.67 -9.10
C SER A 15 -39.82 9.36 -8.52
N LYS A 16 -39.62 8.34 -9.37
CA LYS A 16 -38.99 7.05 -9.00
C LYS A 16 -37.57 7.19 -8.46
N TYR A 17 -36.81 8.16 -8.97
CA TYR A 17 -35.39 8.36 -8.66
C TYR A 17 -35.17 9.42 -7.58
N LYS A 18 -36.24 10.08 -7.12
CA LYS A 18 -36.16 11.16 -6.14
C LYS A 18 -35.98 10.59 -4.75
N LEU A 19 -34.82 10.84 -4.15
CA LEU A 19 -34.56 10.52 -2.75
C LEU A 19 -35.06 11.64 -1.83
N PRO A 20 -35.74 11.30 -0.72
CA PRO A 20 -36.10 12.30 0.28
C PRO A 20 -34.83 12.83 0.98
N LYS A 21 -34.84 14.12 1.36
CA LYS A 21 -33.67 14.77 1.98
C LYS A 21 -33.20 14.07 3.26
N SER A 22 -34.13 13.50 4.03
CA SER A 22 -33.84 12.75 5.26
C SER A 22 -32.99 11.50 5.03
N GLU A 23 -33.05 10.92 3.83
CA GLU A 23 -32.35 9.68 3.47
C GLU A 23 -31.17 9.93 2.53
N SER A 24 -30.83 11.20 2.29
CA SER A 24 -29.74 11.56 1.40
C SER A 24 -28.42 10.98 1.87
N ASN A 25 -28.21 10.76 3.17
CA ASN A 25 -26.96 10.22 3.71
C ASN A 25 -26.90 8.68 3.72
N ASN A 26 -27.98 7.99 3.29
CA ASN A 26 -27.99 6.53 3.22
C ASN A 26 -27.26 6.05 1.93
N LEU A 27 -26.16 5.31 2.11
CA LEU A 27 -25.32 4.82 1.02
C LEU A 27 -26.01 3.77 0.15
N GLU A 28 -26.82 2.88 0.72
CA GLU A 28 -27.51 1.84 -0.03
C GLU A 28 -28.49 2.46 -1.03
N LYS A 29 -29.24 3.47 -0.57
CA LYS A 29 -30.20 4.22 -1.39
C LYS A 29 -29.52 5.09 -2.46
N ARG A 30 -28.23 5.41 -2.30
CA ARG A 30 -27.41 6.08 -3.32
C ARG A 30 -26.86 5.15 -4.39
N THR A 31 -27.00 3.83 -4.24
CA THR A 31 -26.57 2.87 -5.24
C THR A 31 -27.36 3.09 -6.53
N PHE A 32 -26.67 3.51 -7.58
CA PHE A 32 -27.30 3.89 -8.84
C PHE A 32 -26.61 3.17 -10.00
N ARG A 33 -27.43 2.57 -10.88
CA ARG A 33 -26.98 1.89 -12.09
C ARG A 33 -27.41 2.69 -13.31
N THR A 34 -26.46 3.44 -13.87
CA THR A 34 -26.68 4.34 -15.02
C THR A 34 -27.21 3.61 -16.25
N LEU A 35 -26.83 2.34 -16.42
CA LEU A 35 -27.26 1.49 -17.54
C LEU A 35 -28.76 1.17 -17.48
N ASP A 36 -29.28 0.83 -16.29
CA ASP A 36 -30.70 0.53 -16.11
C ASP A 36 -31.54 1.80 -16.29
N PHE A 37 -31.06 2.92 -15.72
CA PHE A 37 -31.65 4.24 -15.91
C PHE A 37 -31.75 4.64 -17.39
N TYR A 38 -30.67 4.46 -18.16
CA TYR A 38 -30.66 4.84 -19.57
C TYR A 38 -31.58 3.95 -20.41
N ARG A 39 -31.64 2.64 -20.13
CA ARG A 39 -32.55 1.72 -20.83
C ARG A 39 -34.02 2.11 -20.67
N GLU A 40 -34.42 2.54 -19.48
CA GLU A 40 -35.80 2.99 -19.22
C GLU A 40 -36.17 4.28 -19.95
N GLN A 41 -35.20 5.13 -20.29
CA GLN A 41 -35.44 6.48 -20.81
C GLN A 41 -34.84 6.76 -22.19
N GLN A 42 -34.29 5.74 -22.87
CA GLN A 42 -33.52 5.86 -24.11
C GLN A 42 -34.24 6.64 -25.24
N GLU A 43 -35.58 6.58 -25.29
CA GLU A 43 -36.38 7.29 -26.29
C GLU A 43 -36.44 8.81 -26.01
N ASN A 44 -36.32 9.19 -24.74
CA ASN A 44 -36.54 10.55 -24.25
C ASN A 44 -35.24 11.30 -23.92
N ILE A 45 -34.14 10.58 -23.64
CA ILE A 45 -32.84 11.17 -23.33
C ILE A 45 -31.75 10.69 -24.27
N THR A 46 -30.87 11.62 -24.65
CA THR A 46 -29.69 11.32 -25.46
C THR A 46 -28.45 11.86 -24.75
N PRO A 47 -27.39 11.05 -24.54
CA PRO A 47 -26.16 11.55 -23.93
C PRO A 47 -25.50 12.58 -24.87
N ALA A 48 -25.26 13.78 -24.34
CA ALA A 48 -24.75 14.93 -25.10
C ALA A 48 -23.32 15.32 -24.70
N GLY A 49 -22.92 15.03 -23.45
CA GLY A 49 -21.60 15.39 -22.95
C GLY A 49 -21.12 14.46 -21.84
N LEU A 50 -19.79 14.36 -21.72
CA LEU A 50 -19.14 13.54 -20.71
C LEU A 50 -17.88 14.27 -20.20
N ALA A 51 -17.72 14.32 -18.89
CA ALA A 51 -16.52 14.84 -18.24
C ALA A 51 -16.18 13.96 -17.02
N PHE A 52 -14.91 13.77 -16.71
CA PHE A 52 -14.51 12.96 -15.56
C PHE A 52 -13.24 13.49 -14.92
N PHE A 53 -13.04 13.14 -13.65
CA PHE A 53 -11.82 13.43 -12.90
C PHE A 53 -11.48 12.28 -11.94
N GLN A 54 -10.21 12.19 -11.57
CA GLN A 54 -9.70 11.25 -10.57
C GLN A 54 -9.60 11.95 -9.21
N SER A 55 -9.83 11.19 -8.14
CA SER A 55 -9.79 11.69 -6.77
C SER A 55 -9.17 10.64 -5.88
N ASP A 56 -8.21 11.06 -5.06
CA ASP A 56 -7.57 10.23 -4.06
C ASP A 56 -8.13 10.54 -2.66
N TRP A 57 -7.77 9.70 -1.69
CA TRP A 57 -8.13 9.92 -0.29
C TRP A 57 -7.48 11.20 0.24
N ASP A 58 -8.24 11.96 1.03
CA ASP A 58 -7.76 13.13 1.75
C ASP A 58 -8.29 13.17 3.18
N THR A 59 -7.74 14.08 3.99
CA THR A 59 -8.13 14.25 5.40
C THR A 59 -9.54 14.83 5.58
N SER A 60 -10.18 15.30 4.50
CA SER A 60 -11.55 15.80 4.54
C SER A 60 -12.57 14.64 4.65
N LEU A 61 -12.23 13.45 4.12
CA LEU A 61 -13.09 12.27 4.15
C LEU A 61 -13.39 11.79 5.57
N THR A 62 -12.41 11.78 6.47
CA THR A 62 -12.62 11.36 7.87
C THR A 62 -13.73 12.17 8.54
N LYS A 63 -13.77 13.49 8.31
CA LYS A 63 -14.86 14.36 8.82
C LYS A 63 -16.20 14.02 8.18
N PHE A 64 -16.22 13.69 6.90
CA PHE A 64 -17.44 13.31 6.18
C PHE A 64 -18.02 11.98 6.71
N TYR A 65 -17.19 10.95 6.88
CA TYR A 65 -17.62 9.65 7.40
C TYR A 65 -18.20 9.75 8.81
N HIS A 66 -17.53 10.48 9.71
CA HIS A 66 -17.98 10.60 11.09
C HIS A 66 -19.16 11.55 11.28
N ASN A 67 -19.16 12.72 10.63
CA ASN A 67 -20.18 13.74 10.90
C ASN A 67 -21.41 13.64 9.99
N VAL A 68 -21.24 13.23 8.73
CA VAL A 68 -22.33 13.21 7.74
C VAL A 68 -22.94 11.83 7.62
N LEU A 69 -22.10 10.79 7.49
CA LEU A 69 -22.56 9.41 7.34
C LEU A 69 -22.78 8.71 8.68
N ASN A 70 -22.16 9.19 9.76
CA ASN A 70 -22.20 8.61 11.10
C ASN A 70 -21.81 7.11 11.12
N ILE A 71 -20.79 6.75 10.33
CA ILE A 71 -20.23 5.40 10.26
C ILE A 71 -18.72 5.44 10.50
N LYS A 72 -18.14 4.28 10.82
CA LYS A 72 -16.69 4.13 10.91
C LYS A 72 -16.07 4.16 9.51
N GLU A 73 -15.02 4.96 9.34
CA GLU A 73 -14.26 5.02 8.10
C GLU A 73 -13.64 3.64 7.77
N PRO A 74 -13.92 3.07 6.58
CA PRO A 74 -13.30 1.83 6.16
C PRO A 74 -11.87 2.08 5.67
N ILE A 75 -10.92 1.30 6.17
CA ILE A 75 -9.51 1.35 5.77
C ILE A 75 -9.23 0.09 4.97
N PHE A 76 -8.70 0.27 3.77
CA PHE A 76 -8.29 -0.81 2.90
C PHE A 76 -6.79 -0.76 2.71
N GLU A 77 -6.16 -1.92 2.81
CA GLU A 77 -4.76 -2.11 2.48
C GLU A 77 -4.67 -3.12 1.34
N TYR A 78 -3.77 -2.84 0.39
CA TYR A 78 -3.52 -3.78 -0.69
C TYR A 78 -2.67 -4.93 -0.15
N ASP A 79 -3.26 -6.11 -0.03
CA ASP A 79 -2.54 -7.33 0.36
C ASP A 79 -1.81 -7.91 -0.85
N PHE A 80 -0.48 -7.77 -0.86
CA PHE A 80 0.34 -8.33 -1.92
C PHE A 80 0.34 -9.85 -1.83
N PRO A 81 0.17 -10.57 -2.97
CA PRO A 81 0.27 -12.02 -2.95
C PRO A 81 1.65 -12.43 -2.45
N LYS A 82 1.68 -13.42 -1.56
CA LYS A 82 2.93 -13.94 -1.02
C LYS A 82 3.80 -14.44 -2.18
N PRO A 83 5.10 -14.09 -2.21
CA PRO A 83 5.99 -14.56 -3.27
C PRO A 83 6.04 -16.08 -3.25
N TYR A 84 6.02 -16.70 -4.42
CA TYR A 84 6.18 -18.14 -4.52
C TYR A 84 7.56 -18.55 -3.99
N LEU A 85 7.55 -19.41 -2.98
CA LEU A 85 8.75 -19.98 -2.40
C LEU A 85 8.72 -21.48 -2.69
N ALA A 86 9.70 -21.95 -3.47
CA ALA A 86 9.87 -23.38 -3.72
C ALA A 86 10.26 -24.09 -2.42
N ASP A 87 9.91 -25.38 -2.26
CA ASP A 87 10.22 -26.14 -1.05
C ASP A 87 11.71 -26.17 -0.71
N GLN A 88 12.03 -26.19 0.58
CA GLN A 88 13.39 -26.24 1.07
C GLN A 88 14.03 -27.59 0.71
N LYS A 89 15.04 -27.55 -0.17
CA LYS A 89 15.94 -28.66 -0.47
C LYS A 89 17.00 -28.79 0.63
N PHE A 90 17.33 -30.04 0.97
CA PHE A 90 18.40 -30.37 1.92
C PHE A 90 19.79 -29.98 1.39
N PHE A 91 20.06 -30.21 0.09
CA PHE A 91 21.29 -29.78 -0.59
C PHE A 91 20.98 -28.77 -1.70
N PRO A 92 20.98 -27.46 -1.41
CA PRO A 92 20.70 -26.43 -2.39
C PRO A 92 21.93 -26.16 -3.28
N LEU A 93 22.14 -27.05 -4.27
CA LEU A 93 23.26 -26.94 -5.21
C LEU A 93 23.18 -25.63 -6.00
N LYS A 94 24.33 -24.97 -6.18
CA LYS A 94 24.50 -23.71 -6.92
C LYS A 94 23.66 -22.52 -6.39
N GLN A 95 23.13 -22.60 -5.17
CA GLN A 95 22.47 -21.48 -4.52
C GLN A 95 23.42 -20.79 -3.55
N ALA A 96 23.32 -19.46 -3.46
CA ALA A 96 24.06 -18.69 -2.46
C ALA A 96 23.49 -19.00 -1.07
N PHE A 97 24.29 -19.60 -0.19
CA PHE A 97 23.82 -20.10 1.11
C PHE A 97 23.12 -19.01 1.95
N ASN A 98 23.64 -17.79 1.96
CA ASN A 98 23.11 -16.67 2.72
C ASN A 98 21.71 -16.28 2.22
N LEU A 99 21.53 -16.13 0.91
CA LEU A 99 20.24 -15.77 0.33
C LEU A 99 19.24 -16.91 0.42
N TYR A 100 19.71 -18.15 0.27
CA TYR A 100 18.85 -19.32 0.29
C TYR A 100 18.31 -19.57 1.71
N LEU A 101 19.18 -19.66 2.71
CA LEU A 101 18.76 -19.92 4.08
C LEU A 101 17.87 -18.79 4.61
N ASP A 102 18.16 -17.52 4.29
CA ASP A 102 17.34 -16.37 4.68
C ASP A 102 15.91 -16.40 4.13
N ARG A 103 15.66 -17.07 2.99
CA ARG A 103 14.31 -17.17 2.42
C ARG A 103 13.38 -18.06 3.25
N TYR A 104 13.93 -19.08 3.89
CA TYR A 104 13.17 -20.08 4.64
C TYR A 104 13.15 -19.81 6.15
N ARG A 105 13.94 -18.84 6.61
CA ARG A 105 13.94 -18.43 8.02
C ARG A 105 12.67 -17.64 8.33
N ASP A 106 12.16 -17.83 9.54
CA ASP A 106 11.10 -16.99 10.07
C ASP A 106 11.63 -15.55 10.17
N PRO A 107 10.91 -14.54 9.63
CA PRO A 107 11.27 -13.15 9.79
C PRO A 107 11.55 -12.76 11.25
N ARG A 108 10.84 -13.34 12.22
CA ARG A 108 11.01 -13.03 13.65
C ARG A 108 12.40 -13.38 14.16
N ASP A 109 12.90 -14.57 13.82
CA ASP A 109 14.22 -15.02 14.25
C ASP A 109 15.34 -14.18 13.63
N VAL A 110 15.18 -13.84 12.35
CA VAL A 110 16.11 -12.98 11.62
C VAL A 110 16.15 -11.57 12.24
N ASN A 111 14.98 -11.06 12.61
CA ASN A 111 14.82 -9.76 13.25
C ASN A 111 15.47 -9.73 14.64
N GLN A 112 15.29 -10.78 15.43
CA GLN A 112 15.94 -10.93 16.73
C GLN A 112 17.47 -10.96 16.59
N GLU A 113 18.01 -11.81 15.71
CA GLU A 113 19.45 -11.89 15.46
C GLU A 113 20.03 -10.54 15.02
N TYR A 114 19.30 -9.83 14.16
CA TYR A 114 19.69 -8.51 13.69
C TYR A 114 19.71 -7.47 14.83
N LEU A 115 18.69 -7.48 15.70
CA LEU A 115 18.62 -6.60 16.86
C LEU A 115 19.76 -6.88 17.84
N GLU A 116 20.00 -8.13 18.19
CA GLU A 116 21.11 -8.54 19.08
C GLU A 116 22.47 -8.07 18.55
N ARG A 117 22.71 -8.24 17.24
CA ARG A 117 23.94 -7.75 16.58
C ARG A 117 24.11 -6.24 16.61
N ASN A 118 23.01 -5.49 16.59
CA ASN A 118 23.05 -4.03 16.69
C ASN A 118 23.29 -3.59 18.14
N LEU A 119 22.58 -4.20 19.09
CA LEU A 119 22.74 -3.94 20.51
C LEU A 119 24.16 -4.27 20.99
N ALA A 120 24.77 -5.34 20.47
CA ALA A 120 26.16 -5.69 20.77
C ALA A 120 27.19 -4.64 20.32
N LYS A 121 26.84 -3.78 19.36
CA LYS A 121 27.72 -2.70 18.86
C LYS A 121 27.44 -1.35 19.51
N SER A 122 26.26 -1.15 20.06
CA SER A 122 25.92 0.07 20.79
C SER A 122 26.44 -0.01 22.22
N HIS A 123 27.23 0.97 22.63
CA HIS A 123 27.62 1.06 24.02
C HIS A 123 26.43 1.55 24.87
N PRO A 124 26.15 0.95 26.04
CA PRO A 124 24.98 1.30 26.87
C PRO A 124 24.88 2.78 27.27
N PHE A 125 26.01 3.48 27.40
CA PHE A 125 26.05 4.88 27.85
C PHE A 125 26.54 5.87 26.79
N GLU A 126 27.38 5.42 25.85
CA GLU A 126 27.99 6.29 24.84
C GLU A 126 27.21 6.27 23.51
N GLY A 127 26.21 5.39 23.42
CA GLY A 127 25.36 5.24 22.25
C GLY A 127 26.02 4.40 21.14
N PRO A 128 25.43 4.41 19.94
CA PRO A 128 25.98 3.71 18.79
C PRO A 128 27.26 4.40 18.26
N GLU A 129 28.19 3.61 17.73
CA GLU A 129 29.36 4.13 17.03
C GLU A 129 28.94 5.09 15.90
N LYS A 130 29.66 6.22 15.76
CA LYS A 130 29.37 7.18 14.70
C LYS A 130 29.57 6.53 13.32
N PRO A 131 28.60 6.70 12.39
CA PRO A 131 28.76 6.15 11.05
C PRO A 131 29.96 6.79 10.35
N LEU A 132 30.62 6.01 9.49
CA LEU A 132 31.70 6.50 8.65
C LEU A 132 31.20 7.62 7.74
N GLN A 133 31.90 8.76 7.71
CA GLN A 133 31.54 9.90 6.84
C GLN A 133 31.57 9.52 5.35
N PHE A 134 32.53 8.68 4.95
CA PHE A 134 32.66 8.17 3.58
C PHE A 134 32.67 6.63 3.56
N PRO A 135 31.50 5.97 3.67
CA PRO A 135 31.35 4.51 3.79
C PRO A 135 32.16 3.66 2.81
N ASN A 136 32.23 4.11 1.55
CA ASN A 136 32.86 3.38 0.45
C ASN A 136 34.37 3.65 0.32
N ALA A 137 34.90 4.69 0.97
CA ALA A 137 36.33 5.01 0.93
C ALA A 137 37.18 4.08 1.82
N HIS A 138 36.55 3.44 2.82
CA HIS A 138 37.25 2.54 3.74
C HIS A 138 37.36 1.13 3.14
N PRO A 139 38.58 0.60 2.93
CA PRO A 139 38.75 -0.72 2.31
C PRO A 139 38.23 -1.85 3.22
N ILE A 140 37.73 -2.92 2.60
CA ILE A 140 37.31 -4.15 3.29
C ILE A 140 38.24 -5.27 2.84
N ARG A 141 39.14 -5.73 3.72
CA ARG A 141 40.18 -6.72 3.43
C ARG A 141 39.94 -7.99 4.25
N GLY A 142 40.43 -9.14 3.77
CA GLY A 142 40.45 -10.40 4.53
C GLY A 142 39.10 -11.11 4.74
N VAL A 143 38.02 -10.68 4.06
CA VAL A 143 36.69 -11.31 4.21
C VAL A 143 36.14 -11.88 2.90
N PRO A 144 35.27 -12.91 2.95
CA PRO A 144 34.60 -13.45 1.76
C PRO A 144 33.76 -12.41 1.01
N SER A 145 33.54 -12.63 -0.30
CA SER A 145 32.80 -11.71 -1.17
C SER A 145 31.38 -11.41 -0.69
N TRP A 146 30.66 -12.41 -0.18
CA TRP A 146 29.30 -12.24 0.35
C TRP A 146 29.28 -11.30 1.56
N LEU A 147 30.26 -11.45 2.48
CA LEU A 147 30.38 -10.62 3.67
C LEU A 147 30.83 -9.19 3.31
N LYS A 148 31.66 -9.01 2.27
CA LYS A 148 31.96 -7.67 1.72
C LYS A 148 30.68 -6.96 1.28
N THR A 149 29.78 -7.65 0.59
CA THR A 149 28.51 -7.10 0.13
C THR A 149 27.62 -6.71 1.32
N GLU A 150 27.53 -7.56 2.35
CA GLU A 150 26.75 -7.27 3.55
C GLU A 150 27.31 -6.07 4.34
N ILE A 151 28.64 -6.00 4.54
CA ILE A 151 29.31 -4.86 5.19
C ILE A 151 29.04 -3.58 4.42
N ARG A 152 29.12 -3.60 3.09
CA ARG A 152 28.86 -2.42 2.26
C ARG A 152 27.40 -1.96 2.39
N LYS A 153 26.43 -2.87 2.29
CA LYS A 153 25.01 -2.57 2.53
C LYS A 153 24.80 -1.95 3.91
N ARG A 154 25.49 -2.50 4.92
CA ARG A 154 25.44 -2.00 6.30
C ARG A 154 25.92 -0.58 6.45
N ARG A 155 27.10 -0.26 5.91
CA ARG A 155 27.65 1.10 5.97
C ARG A 155 26.81 2.14 5.22
N LEU A 156 26.07 1.71 4.20
CA LEU A 156 25.16 2.56 3.42
C LEU A 156 23.75 2.64 4.00
N GLY A 157 23.43 1.89 5.06
CA GLY A 157 22.07 1.81 5.58
C GLY A 157 21.08 1.21 4.58
N ILE A 158 21.51 0.26 3.74
CA ILE A 158 20.66 -0.36 2.72
C ILE A 158 20.16 -1.72 3.22
N GLY A 159 18.85 -1.96 3.10
CA GLY A 159 18.20 -3.21 3.47
C GLY A 159 17.49 -3.12 4.83
N ARG A 160 17.47 -4.23 5.58
CA ARG A 160 16.78 -4.40 6.88
C ARG A 160 17.19 -3.41 7.98
N ILE A 161 18.24 -2.62 7.76
CA ILE A 161 18.66 -1.53 8.66
C ILE A 161 17.63 -0.40 8.70
N ASN A 162 16.87 -0.21 7.63
CA ASN A 162 15.84 0.84 7.56
C ASN A 162 14.53 0.45 8.24
N ASP A 163 14.31 -0.84 8.49
CA ASP A 163 13.07 -1.32 9.12
C ASP A 163 12.99 -0.96 10.62
N TYR A 164 14.10 -0.48 11.22
CA TYR A 164 14.25 -0.18 12.65
C TYR A 164 14.74 1.25 12.93
N LYS A 165 14.56 2.17 11.98
CA LYS A 165 14.91 3.59 12.18
C LYS A 165 13.79 4.37 12.85
#